data_AF-A0A9D4B770-F1
#
_entry.id   AF-A0A9D4B770-F1
#
_cell.length_a   1.000
_cell.length_b   1.000
_cell.length_c   1.000
_cell.angle_alpha   90.00
_cell.angle_beta   90.00
_cell.angle_gamma   90.00
#
_symmetry.space_group_name_H-M   'P 1'
#
loop_
_entity.id
_entity.type
_entity.pdbx_description
1 polymer ?
#
loop_
_entity_poly.entity_id
_entity_poly.type
_entity_poly.pdbx_seq_one_letter_code
_entity_poly.pdbx_strand_id
1 'polypeptide(L)'
;MPLSGGLYGCEDPAYWRTVFDVYWDVLKAKGGRQKKLAELDKWYQEELPVAIAGRREKYLTQAEVVKLMEWKLARGKFRPRLQQLVATNSSETVESCTRKAFQLLPDVTAAITELSQLKAVGPATASAILAAGAPDAAAFMADEAMESIPGLTPIQYTLKHYILYLDKIQLCVKKLNKVDTEKAWTPHRVEMCLWAWAVAQKLCPSLLQTLSSGGEKADDEADEDVRPTKKWKAR
;
A
#
# COMPACT_ATOMS: atom_id res chain seq x y z
N MET A 1 -20.70 -4.92 14.54
CA MET A 1 -20.00 -6.00 15.29
C MET A 1 -18.56 -6.04 14.82
N PRO A 2 -17.56 -6.21 15.70
CA PRO A 2 -16.18 -6.38 15.25
C PRO A 2 -16.13 -7.61 14.33
N LEU A 3 -15.55 -7.44 13.14
CA LEU A 3 -15.41 -8.52 12.16
C LEU A 3 -14.64 -9.67 12.82
N SER A 4 -15.32 -10.78 13.09
CA SER A 4 -14.71 -11.98 13.62
C SER A 4 -13.72 -12.53 12.58
N GLY A 5 -12.44 -12.17 12.71
CA GLY A 5 -11.39 -12.47 11.72
C GLY A 5 -10.75 -11.25 11.06
N GLY A 6 -11.08 -10.02 11.50
CA GLY A 6 -10.53 -8.78 10.92
C GLY A 6 -10.95 -8.56 9.46
N LEU A 7 -10.26 -7.65 8.76
CA LEU A 7 -10.57 -7.39 7.35
C LEU A 7 -10.31 -8.62 6.46
N TYR A 8 -9.27 -9.41 6.73
CA TYR A 8 -8.96 -10.60 5.93
C TYR A 8 -10.07 -11.67 5.97
N GLY A 9 -10.84 -11.74 7.07
CA GLY A 9 -12.01 -12.61 7.18
C GLY A 9 -13.29 -12.05 6.55
N CYS A 10 -13.30 -10.79 6.11
CA CYS A 10 -14.45 -10.15 5.50
C CYS A 10 -14.58 -10.55 4.03
N GLU A 11 -15.75 -11.06 3.63
CA GLU A 11 -16.04 -11.45 2.25
C GLU A 11 -16.85 -10.39 1.49
N ASP A 12 -17.18 -9.25 2.11
CA ASP A 12 -17.94 -8.16 1.49
C ASP A 12 -17.02 -7.15 0.77
N PRO A 13 -16.99 -7.10 -0.57
CA PRO A 13 -16.15 -6.18 -1.31
C PRO A 13 -16.45 -4.70 -1.04
N ALA A 14 -17.69 -4.36 -0.68
CA ALA A 14 -18.05 -2.97 -0.37
C ALA A 14 -17.26 -2.48 0.85
N TYR A 15 -17.18 -3.29 1.90
CA TYR A 15 -16.37 -2.97 3.07
C TYR A 15 -14.88 -2.80 2.73
N TRP A 16 -14.31 -3.67 1.89
CA TRP A 16 -12.94 -3.50 1.42
C TRP A 16 -12.74 -2.18 0.66
N ARG A 17 -13.70 -1.75 -0.18
CA ARG A 17 -13.64 -0.43 -0.84
C ARG A 17 -13.66 0.70 0.18
N THR A 18 -14.51 0.64 1.20
CA THR A 18 -14.53 1.67 2.24
C THR A 18 -13.19 1.80 2.98
N VAL A 19 -12.50 0.68 3.23
CA VAL A 19 -11.14 0.70 3.81
C VAL A 19 -10.12 1.29 2.83
N PHE A 20 -10.26 0.96 1.54
CA PHE A 20 -9.40 1.52 0.51
C PHE A 20 -9.57 3.04 0.37
N ASP A 21 -10.80 3.54 0.44
CA ASP A 21 -11.13 4.97 0.29
C ASP A 21 -10.49 5.83 1.38
N VAL A 22 -10.29 5.28 2.58
CA VAL A 22 -9.64 5.97 3.71
C VAL A 22 -8.11 5.78 3.75
N TYR A 23 -7.50 5.11 2.75
CA TYR A 23 -6.06 4.84 2.72
C TYR A 23 -5.22 6.11 2.96
N TRP A 24 -5.57 7.21 2.29
CA TRP A 24 -4.84 8.48 2.39
C TRP A 24 -4.99 9.17 3.74
N ASP A 25 -6.16 9.06 4.39
CA ASP A 25 -6.37 9.57 5.74
C ASP A 25 -5.53 8.79 6.76
N VAL A 26 -5.47 7.46 6.61
CA VAL A 26 -4.62 6.60 7.43
C VAL A 26 -3.14 6.90 7.22
N LEU A 27 -2.71 7.10 5.97
CA LEU A 27 -1.33 7.47 5.65
C LEU A 27 -0.97 8.83 6.28
N LYS A 28 -1.87 9.81 6.22
CA LYS A 28 -1.70 11.13 6.85
C LYS A 28 -1.58 10.99 8.37
N ALA A 29 -2.42 10.18 9.00
CA ALA A 29 -2.33 9.89 10.43
C ALA A 29 -0.97 9.26 10.81
N LYS A 30 -0.48 8.32 9.99
CA LYS A 30 0.83 7.67 10.20
C LYS A 30 2.02 8.61 10.00
N GLY A 31 1.99 9.46 8.97
CA GLY A 31 3.05 10.43 8.69
C GLY A 31 3.09 11.61 9.67
N GLY A 32 2.01 11.81 10.43
CA GLY A 32 1.87 12.93 11.35
C GLY A 32 2.05 14.28 10.64
N ARG A 33 2.94 15.13 11.16
CA ARG A 33 3.24 16.44 10.55
C ARG A 33 4.23 16.37 9.38
N GLN A 34 4.80 15.20 9.08
CA GLN A 34 5.83 15.05 8.06
C GLN A 34 5.18 14.80 6.69
N LYS A 35 5.22 15.80 5.81
CA LYS A 35 4.69 15.69 4.43
C LYS A 35 5.41 14.65 3.56
N LYS A 36 6.67 14.34 3.91
CA LYS A 36 7.56 13.49 3.13
C LYS A 36 7.01 12.08 2.88
N LEU A 37 6.35 11.46 3.87
CA LEU A 37 5.76 10.12 3.68
C LEU A 37 4.62 10.16 2.64
N ALA A 38 3.75 11.17 2.71
CA ALA A 38 2.65 11.32 1.77
C ALA A 38 3.14 11.54 0.32
N GLU A 39 4.17 12.35 0.14
CA GLU A 39 4.79 12.59 -1.17
C GLU A 39 5.45 11.33 -1.73
N LEU A 40 6.18 10.58 -0.90
CA LEU A 40 6.81 9.31 -1.30
C LEU A 40 5.76 8.25 -1.66
N ASP A 41 4.67 8.16 -0.89
CA ASP A 41 3.61 7.20 -1.15
C ASP A 41 2.82 7.54 -2.41
N LYS A 42 2.50 8.83 -2.62
CA LYS A 42 1.89 9.29 -3.88
C LYS A 42 2.76 8.93 -5.08
N TRP A 43 4.06 9.19 -5.00
CA TRP A 43 4.97 8.78 -6.06
C TRP A 43 4.96 7.25 -6.29
N TYR A 44 4.99 6.45 -5.23
CA TYR A 44 5.00 4.99 -5.35
C TYR A 44 3.68 4.42 -5.90
N GLN A 45 2.53 4.96 -5.49
CA GLN A 45 1.21 4.44 -5.85
C GLN A 45 0.70 4.98 -7.20
N GLU A 46 1.04 6.22 -7.57
CA GLU A 46 0.44 6.90 -8.72
C GLU A 46 1.45 7.18 -9.85
N GLU A 47 2.70 7.57 -9.52
CA GLU A 47 3.67 8.02 -10.53
C GLU A 47 4.55 6.87 -11.06
N LEU A 48 5.12 6.07 -10.16
CA LEU A 48 6.02 4.98 -10.51
C LEU A 48 5.35 3.90 -11.38
N PRO A 49 4.12 3.44 -11.09
CA PRO A 49 3.46 2.44 -11.94
C PRO A 49 3.21 2.95 -13.36
N VAL A 50 2.81 4.21 -13.49
CA VAL A 50 2.61 4.87 -14.80
C VAL A 50 3.93 4.98 -15.55
N ALA A 51 5.01 5.36 -14.86
CA ALA A 51 6.35 5.44 -15.46
C ALA A 51 6.85 4.06 -15.94
N ILE A 52 6.64 2.99 -15.16
CA ILE A 52 7.01 1.62 -15.54
C ILE A 52 6.18 1.16 -16.74
N ALA A 53 4.87 1.40 -16.73
CA ALA A 53 3.95 0.99 -17.79
C ALA A 53 4.19 1.74 -19.11
N GLY A 54 4.67 2.98 -19.06
CA GLY A 54 4.99 3.80 -20.23
C GLY A 54 6.29 3.39 -20.96
N ARG A 55 7.08 2.46 -20.40
CA ARG A 55 8.31 1.97 -21.02
C ARG A 55 8.02 0.85 -22.01
N ARG A 56 8.88 0.71 -23.03
CA ARG A 56 8.81 -0.41 -24.00
C ARG A 56 8.91 -1.77 -23.31
N GLU A 57 9.77 -1.87 -22.32
CA GLU A 57 9.89 -3.02 -21.42
C GLU A 57 9.80 -2.51 -19.98
N LYS A 58 9.16 -3.28 -19.10
CA LYS A 58 9.10 -2.92 -17.69
C LYS A 58 10.48 -3.08 -17.05
N TYR A 59 10.97 -2.04 -16.39
CA TYR A 59 12.17 -2.05 -15.56
C TYR A 59 12.11 -0.83 -14.62
N LEU A 60 12.99 -0.76 -13.62
CA LEU A 60 13.20 0.46 -12.82
C LEU A 60 14.60 1.01 -13.08
N THR A 61 14.74 2.33 -13.00
CA THR A 61 16.03 3.01 -12.97
C THR A 61 16.67 2.93 -11.58
N GLN A 62 17.97 3.19 -11.49
CA GLN A 62 18.67 3.26 -10.19
C GLN A 62 18.03 4.29 -9.25
N ALA A 63 17.70 5.48 -9.76
CA ALA A 63 17.09 6.55 -8.97
C ALA A 63 15.72 6.14 -8.41
N GLU A 64 14.92 5.41 -9.20
CA GLU A 64 13.63 4.88 -8.75
C GLU A 64 13.79 3.81 -7.68
N VAL A 65 14.75 2.89 -7.80
CA VAL A 65 14.99 1.88 -6.76
C VAL A 65 15.48 2.52 -5.45
N VAL A 66 16.30 3.56 -5.53
CA VAL A 66 16.75 4.35 -4.36
C VAL A 66 15.57 5.07 -3.70
N LYS A 67 14.70 5.72 -4.49
CA LYS A 67 13.50 6.39 -3.98
C LYS A 67 12.46 5.41 -3.42
N LEU A 68 12.32 4.23 -4.02
CA LEU A 68 11.49 3.14 -3.51
C LEU A 68 11.99 2.64 -2.14
N MET A 69 13.30 2.50 -1.96
CA MET A 69 13.85 2.16 -0.64
C MET A 69 13.54 3.25 0.39
N GLU A 70 13.67 4.52 0.01
CA GLU A 70 13.35 5.64 0.89
C GLU A 70 11.88 5.62 1.32
N TRP A 71 10.96 5.44 0.37
CA TRP A 71 9.53 5.24 0.63
C TRP A 71 9.29 4.07 1.59
N LYS A 72 9.87 2.89 1.30
CA LYS A 72 9.70 1.68 2.11
C LYS A 72 10.18 1.88 3.54
N LEU A 73 11.30 2.56 3.73
CA LEU A 73 11.85 2.85 5.06
C LEU A 73 11.07 3.93 5.82
N ALA A 74 10.40 4.85 5.11
CA ALA A 74 9.50 5.84 5.70
C ALA A 74 8.14 5.24 6.09
N ARG A 75 7.62 4.30 5.28
CA ARG A 75 6.35 3.60 5.54
C ARG A 75 6.50 2.51 6.61
N GLY A 76 7.66 1.89 6.72
CA GLY A 76 7.92 0.76 7.63
C GLY A 76 9.00 1.04 8.68
N LYS A 77 9.76 0.00 9.02
CA LYS A 77 10.87 0.10 9.98
C LYS A 77 12.09 0.76 9.35
N PHE A 78 12.47 1.92 9.88
CA PHE A 78 13.64 2.67 9.41
C PHE A 78 14.96 1.92 9.65
N ARG A 79 15.75 1.75 8.58
CA ARG A 79 17.06 1.06 8.58
C ARG A 79 18.03 1.80 7.63
N PRO A 80 18.74 2.84 8.07
CA PRO A 80 19.45 3.78 7.19
C PRO A 80 20.55 3.12 6.34
N ARG A 81 21.18 2.05 6.85
CA ARG A 81 22.20 1.28 6.11
C ARG A 81 21.67 0.71 4.78
N LEU A 82 20.38 0.37 4.71
CA LEU A 82 19.78 -0.14 3.47
C LEU A 82 19.73 0.92 2.37
N GLN A 83 19.49 2.19 2.74
CA GLN A 83 19.47 3.31 1.79
C GLN A 83 20.85 3.54 1.17
N GLN A 84 21.90 3.50 1.98
CA GLN A 84 23.27 3.65 1.48
C GLN A 84 23.65 2.48 0.57
N LEU A 85 23.32 1.26 0.97
CA LEU A 85 23.70 0.06 0.24
C LEU A 85 22.96 -0.07 -1.09
N VAL A 86 21.66 0.26 -1.15
CA VAL A 86 20.89 0.19 -2.41
C VAL A 86 21.41 1.18 -3.45
N ALA A 87 21.90 2.35 -3.02
CA ALA A 87 22.48 3.37 -3.89
C ALA A 87 23.80 2.92 -4.55
N THR A 88 24.46 1.88 -4.03
CA THR A 88 25.71 1.35 -4.60
C THR A 88 25.51 0.35 -5.74
N ASN A 89 24.27 0.01 -6.10
CA ASN A 89 24.00 -0.73 -7.33
C ASN A 89 24.20 0.20 -8.54
N SER A 90 24.82 -0.30 -9.61
CA SER A 90 24.97 0.46 -10.85
C SER A 90 23.64 0.53 -11.62
N SER A 91 23.48 1.57 -12.44
CA SER A 91 22.28 1.73 -13.28
C SER A 91 22.06 0.53 -14.20
N GLU A 92 23.13 0.02 -14.82
CA GLU A 92 23.07 -1.14 -15.71
C GLU A 92 22.57 -2.40 -14.98
N THR A 93 23.12 -2.69 -13.78
CA THR A 93 22.69 -3.87 -13.01
C THR A 93 21.24 -3.74 -12.54
N VAL A 94 20.82 -2.55 -12.09
CA VAL A 94 19.42 -2.31 -11.68
C VAL A 94 18.45 -2.53 -12.83
N GLU A 95 18.71 -1.92 -13.99
CA GLU A 95 17.83 -2.06 -15.14
C GLU A 95 17.78 -3.50 -15.65
N SER A 96 18.94 -4.15 -15.80
CA SER A 96 19.03 -5.54 -16.26
C SER A 96 18.25 -6.51 -15.35
N CYS A 97 18.51 -6.42 -14.04
CA CYS A 97 17.90 -7.29 -13.04
C CYS A 97 16.38 -7.07 -12.94
N THR A 98 15.93 -5.81 -12.87
CA THR A 98 14.49 -5.51 -12.78
C THR A 98 13.73 -5.86 -14.06
N ARG A 99 14.33 -5.63 -15.23
CA ARG A 99 13.77 -6.04 -16.53
C ARG A 99 13.55 -7.55 -16.59
N LYS A 100 14.59 -8.31 -16.27
CA LYS A 100 14.53 -9.77 -16.23
C LYS A 100 13.51 -10.27 -15.22
N ALA A 101 13.43 -9.66 -14.04
CA ALA A 101 12.43 -10.02 -13.03
C ALA A 101 10.98 -9.86 -13.53
N PHE A 102 10.67 -8.78 -14.27
CA PHE A 102 9.35 -8.62 -14.86
C PHE A 102 9.07 -9.65 -15.97
N GLN A 103 10.09 -10.05 -16.75
CA GLN A 103 9.97 -11.09 -17.78
C GLN A 103 9.77 -12.50 -17.20
N LEU A 104 10.15 -12.73 -15.94
CA LEU A 104 9.97 -14.02 -15.26
C LEU A 104 8.53 -14.24 -14.75
N LEU A 105 7.68 -13.20 -14.73
CA LEU A 105 6.28 -13.36 -14.36
C LEU A 105 5.54 -14.26 -15.38
N PRO A 106 4.62 -15.15 -14.92
CA PRO A 106 4.01 -15.20 -13.60
C PRO A 106 4.81 -15.98 -12.53
N ASP A 107 6.04 -16.43 -12.80
CA ASP A 107 6.89 -17.07 -11.78
C ASP A 107 7.48 -16.01 -10.82
N VAL A 108 6.70 -15.70 -9.80
CA VAL A 108 7.08 -14.75 -8.74
C VAL A 108 8.29 -15.25 -7.93
N THR A 109 8.47 -16.57 -7.80
CA THR A 109 9.61 -17.13 -7.06
C THR A 109 10.91 -16.81 -7.80
N ALA A 110 10.94 -17.04 -9.12
CA ALA A 110 12.07 -16.68 -9.96
C ALA A 110 12.29 -15.16 -9.99
N ALA A 111 11.23 -14.36 -10.10
CA ALA A 111 11.33 -12.90 -10.13
C ALA A 111 11.92 -12.31 -8.83
N ILE A 112 11.47 -12.77 -7.65
CA ILE A 112 12.04 -12.33 -6.37
C ILE A 112 13.49 -12.79 -6.22
N THR A 113 13.81 -14.01 -6.66
CA THR A 113 15.18 -14.53 -6.63
C THR A 113 16.11 -13.70 -7.49
N GLU A 114 15.66 -13.30 -8.68
CA GLU A 114 16.40 -12.39 -9.57
C GLU A 114 16.65 -11.05 -8.88
N LEU A 115 15.60 -10.38 -8.39
CA LEU A 115 15.71 -9.08 -7.69
C LEU A 115 16.59 -9.13 -6.45
N SER A 116 16.66 -10.27 -5.77
CA SER A 116 17.47 -10.44 -4.55
C SER A 116 18.98 -10.48 -4.81
N GLN A 117 19.41 -10.44 -6.07
CA GLN A 117 20.81 -10.24 -6.45
C GLN A 117 21.27 -8.78 -6.24
N LEU A 118 20.34 -7.82 -6.21
CA LEU A 118 20.65 -6.41 -5.96
C LEU A 118 20.99 -6.18 -4.48
N LYS A 119 21.98 -5.34 -4.23
CA LYS A 119 22.38 -5.00 -2.86
C LYS A 119 21.23 -4.30 -2.13
N ALA A 120 20.98 -4.71 -0.88
CA ALA A 120 19.86 -4.27 -0.03
C ALA A 120 18.45 -4.60 -0.53
N VAL A 121 18.32 -5.41 -1.59
CA VAL A 121 17.04 -5.92 -2.06
C VAL A 121 16.89 -7.36 -1.59
N GLY A 122 15.99 -7.59 -0.62
CA GLY A 122 15.54 -8.93 -0.24
C GLY A 122 14.05 -9.12 -0.60
N PRO A 123 13.41 -10.23 -0.19
CA PRO A 123 12.01 -10.52 -0.55
C PRO A 123 11.03 -9.36 -0.30
N ALA A 124 11.19 -8.63 0.80
CA ALA A 124 10.34 -7.49 1.09
C ALA A 124 10.53 -6.29 0.13
N THR A 125 11.76 -5.99 -0.28
CA THR A 125 12.01 -4.90 -1.24
C THR A 125 11.70 -5.35 -2.67
N ALA A 126 12.01 -6.60 -3.00
CA ALA A 126 11.71 -7.19 -4.29
C ALA A 126 10.19 -7.22 -4.56
N SER A 127 9.38 -7.57 -3.55
CA SER A 127 7.92 -7.53 -3.67
C SER A 127 7.35 -6.12 -3.90
N ALA A 128 7.97 -5.08 -3.34
CA ALA A 128 7.61 -3.69 -3.66
C ALA A 128 7.90 -3.34 -5.13
N ILE A 129 9.07 -3.74 -5.64
CA ILE A 129 9.43 -3.54 -7.06
C ILE A 129 8.40 -4.23 -7.97
N LEU A 130 8.05 -5.49 -7.67
CA LEU A 130 7.06 -6.23 -8.45
C LEU A 130 5.66 -5.63 -8.33
N ALA A 131 5.21 -5.24 -7.14
CA ALA A 131 3.89 -4.65 -6.94
C ALA A 131 3.71 -3.33 -7.70
N ALA A 132 4.77 -2.50 -7.81
CA ALA A 132 4.72 -1.26 -8.57
C ALA A 132 4.57 -1.49 -10.09
N GLY A 133 5.20 -2.52 -10.66
CA GLY A 133 5.16 -2.79 -12.11
C GLY A 133 4.17 -3.87 -12.55
N ALA A 134 3.69 -4.70 -11.63
CA ALA A 134 2.80 -5.82 -11.86
C ALA A 134 1.85 -6.02 -10.65
N PRO A 135 0.98 -5.03 -10.35
CA PRO A 135 0.09 -5.06 -9.19
C PRO A 135 -0.90 -6.23 -9.20
N ASP A 136 -1.18 -6.78 -10.39
CA ASP A 136 -2.04 -7.96 -10.58
C ASP A 136 -1.35 -9.29 -10.23
N ALA A 137 -0.01 -9.31 -10.19
CA ALA A 137 0.78 -10.51 -9.96
C ALA A 137 1.41 -10.55 -8.56
N ALA A 138 1.74 -9.39 -7.99
CA ALA A 138 2.47 -9.28 -6.74
C ALA A 138 1.84 -8.29 -5.77
N ALA A 139 2.06 -8.54 -4.48
CA ALA A 139 1.64 -7.70 -3.37
C ALA A 139 2.87 -7.31 -2.55
N PHE A 140 2.95 -6.08 -2.08
CA PHE A 140 4.06 -5.67 -1.22
C PHE A 140 4.05 -6.44 0.11
N MET A 141 5.22 -6.90 0.56
CA MET A 141 5.38 -7.61 1.84
C MET A 141 5.46 -6.61 3.01
N ALA A 142 4.38 -5.88 3.29
CA ALA A 142 4.28 -5.00 4.45
C ALA A 142 4.04 -5.79 5.74
N ASP A 143 4.72 -5.41 6.83
CA ASP A 143 4.58 -6.09 8.13
C ASP A 143 3.12 -6.03 8.62
N GLU A 144 2.47 -4.87 8.52
CA GLU A 144 1.08 -4.68 8.96
C GLU A 144 0.08 -5.51 8.15
N ALA A 145 0.35 -5.70 6.85
CA ALA A 145 -0.48 -6.57 6.00
C ALA A 145 -0.30 -8.05 6.36
N MET A 146 0.94 -8.50 6.61
CA MET A 146 1.22 -9.88 7.03
C MET A 146 0.64 -10.19 8.41
N GLU A 147 0.75 -9.26 9.37
CA GLU A 147 0.14 -9.38 10.72
C GLU A 147 -1.38 -9.56 10.65
N SER A 148 -2.02 -9.04 9.60
CA SER A 148 -3.47 -9.12 9.41
C SER A 148 -3.94 -10.47 8.86
N ILE A 149 -3.02 -11.37 8.46
CA ILE A 149 -3.34 -12.66 7.86
C ILE A 149 -3.06 -13.80 8.85
N PRO A 150 -4.05 -14.63 9.20
CA PRO A 150 -3.86 -15.76 10.10
C PRO A 150 -2.79 -16.74 9.61
N GLY A 151 -1.88 -17.10 10.52
CA GLY A 151 -0.82 -18.09 10.27
C GLY A 151 0.48 -17.55 9.67
N LEU A 152 0.62 -16.23 9.52
CA LEU A 152 1.86 -15.59 9.03
C LEU A 152 2.72 -14.94 10.13
N THR A 153 2.38 -15.17 11.39
CA THR A 153 3.18 -14.74 12.55
C THR A 153 3.91 -15.94 13.18
N PRO A 154 5.20 -15.84 13.54
CA PRO A 154 6.08 -14.67 13.41
C PRO A 154 6.51 -14.39 11.96
N ILE A 155 6.62 -13.11 11.61
CA ILE A 155 7.03 -12.67 10.26
C ILE A 155 8.48 -13.11 10.01
N GLN A 156 8.70 -13.71 8.84
CA GLN A 156 10.04 -14.04 8.35
C GLN A 156 10.27 -13.37 7.01
N TYR A 157 11.38 -12.65 6.86
CA TYR A 157 11.72 -11.96 5.61
C TYR A 157 12.43 -12.89 4.61
N THR A 158 11.87 -14.10 4.41
CA THR A 158 12.40 -15.13 3.51
C THR A 158 11.52 -15.27 2.28
N LEU A 159 12.07 -15.81 1.20
CA LEU A 159 11.30 -16.09 -0.02
C LEU A 159 10.13 -17.03 0.28
N LYS A 160 10.37 -18.11 1.02
CA LYS A 160 9.32 -19.08 1.42
C LYS A 160 8.15 -18.40 2.13
N HIS A 161 8.43 -17.49 3.07
CA HIS A 161 7.38 -16.79 3.80
C HIS A 161 6.63 -15.79 2.90
N TYR A 162 7.33 -15.11 1.98
CA TYR A 162 6.69 -14.26 0.99
C TYR A 162 5.74 -15.02 0.05
N ILE A 163 6.12 -16.23 -0.41
CA ILE A 163 5.22 -17.04 -1.24
C ILE A 163 3.97 -17.45 -0.47
N LEU A 164 4.10 -17.88 0.80
CA LEU A 164 2.95 -18.17 1.66
C LEU A 164 2.05 -16.94 1.83
N TYR A 165 2.64 -15.76 2.00
CA TYR A 165 1.90 -14.50 2.05
C TYR A 165 1.13 -14.22 0.75
N LEU A 166 1.80 -14.31 -0.39
CA LEU A 166 1.19 -14.04 -1.69
C LEU A 166 0.06 -15.04 -2.01
N ASP A 167 0.22 -16.32 -1.67
CA ASP A 167 -0.84 -17.32 -1.85
C ASP A 167 -2.11 -16.96 -1.08
N LYS A 168 -1.96 -16.46 0.16
CA LYS A 168 -3.09 -15.99 0.98
C LYS A 168 -3.75 -14.75 0.40
N ILE A 169 -2.95 -13.79 -0.08
CA ILE A 169 -3.47 -12.60 -0.78
C ILE A 169 -4.23 -13.02 -2.05
N GLN A 170 -3.68 -13.90 -2.87
CA GLN A 170 -4.33 -14.36 -4.10
C GLN A 170 -5.63 -15.12 -3.81
N LEU A 171 -5.69 -15.90 -2.72
CA LEU A 171 -6.93 -16.52 -2.27
C LEU A 171 -7.99 -15.47 -1.90
N CYS A 172 -7.59 -14.41 -1.18
CA CYS A 172 -8.46 -13.30 -0.84
C CYS A 172 -8.97 -12.58 -2.10
N VAL A 173 -8.08 -12.24 -3.03
CA VAL A 173 -8.42 -11.66 -4.34
C VAL A 173 -9.45 -12.52 -5.09
N LYS A 174 -9.24 -13.84 -5.15
CA LYS A 174 -10.18 -14.78 -5.80
C LYS A 174 -11.55 -14.77 -5.13
N LYS A 175 -11.61 -14.71 -3.80
CA LYS A 175 -12.87 -14.63 -3.05
C LYS A 175 -13.60 -13.31 -3.37
N LEU A 176 -12.92 -12.18 -3.27
CA LEU A 176 -13.51 -10.87 -3.52
C LEU A 176 -14.01 -10.74 -4.96
N ASN A 177 -13.18 -11.09 -5.95
CA ASN A 177 -13.57 -11.04 -7.37
C ASN A 177 -14.63 -12.08 -7.77
N LYS A 178 -14.92 -13.09 -6.92
CA LYS A 178 -16.02 -14.03 -7.17
C LYS A 178 -17.39 -13.37 -6.90
N VAL A 179 -17.46 -12.49 -5.92
CA VAL A 179 -18.71 -11.84 -5.48
C VAL A 179 -18.81 -10.38 -5.92
N ASP A 180 -17.68 -9.74 -6.23
CA ASP A 180 -17.64 -8.37 -6.77
C ASP A 180 -17.88 -8.38 -8.28
N THR A 181 -18.93 -7.72 -8.72
CA THR A 181 -19.27 -7.57 -10.15
C THR A 181 -18.23 -6.78 -10.93
N GLU A 182 -17.49 -5.86 -10.28
CA GLU A 182 -16.47 -5.04 -10.95
C GLU A 182 -15.15 -5.80 -11.18
N LYS A 183 -14.90 -6.87 -10.40
CA LYS A 183 -13.69 -7.71 -10.46
C LYS A 183 -12.37 -6.92 -10.43
N ALA A 184 -12.35 -5.80 -9.72
CA ALA A 184 -11.22 -4.86 -9.70
C ALA A 184 -10.16 -5.15 -8.61
N TRP A 185 -10.23 -6.29 -7.92
CA TRP A 185 -9.29 -6.61 -6.86
C TRP A 185 -8.01 -7.22 -7.41
N THR A 186 -6.89 -6.62 -7.04
CA THR A 186 -5.54 -7.07 -7.36
C THR A 186 -4.81 -7.45 -6.07
N PRO A 187 -3.76 -8.28 -6.12
CA PRO A 187 -2.92 -8.55 -4.97
C PRO A 187 -2.42 -7.27 -4.27
N HIS A 188 -1.96 -6.28 -5.04
CA HIS A 188 -1.49 -5.01 -4.48
C HIS A 188 -2.61 -4.22 -3.79
N ARG A 189 -3.82 -4.17 -4.38
CA ARG A 189 -4.95 -3.46 -3.77
C ARG A 189 -5.40 -4.09 -2.45
N VAL A 190 -5.41 -5.43 -2.39
CA VAL A 190 -5.72 -6.16 -1.15
C VAL A 190 -4.67 -5.89 -0.07
N GLU A 191 -3.38 -5.84 -0.42
CA GLU A 191 -2.32 -5.45 0.51
C GLU A 191 -2.54 -4.05 1.08
N MET A 192 -2.83 -3.07 0.23
CA MET A 192 -3.06 -1.69 0.68
C MET A 192 -4.21 -1.59 1.68
N CYS A 193 -5.29 -2.35 1.46
CA CYS A 193 -6.43 -2.40 2.37
C CYS A 193 -6.06 -3.02 3.72
N LEU A 194 -5.35 -4.16 3.71
CA LEU A 194 -4.89 -4.82 4.94
C LEU A 194 -3.96 -3.92 5.74
N TRP A 195 -3.03 -3.25 5.05
CA TRP A 195 -2.14 -2.28 5.67
C TRP A 195 -2.92 -1.11 6.27
N ALA A 196 -3.82 -0.49 5.50
CA ALA A 196 -4.62 0.64 5.97
C ALA A 196 -5.47 0.26 7.19
N TRP A 197 -6.11 -0.91 7.16
CA TRP A 197 -6.92 -1.40 8.27
C TRP A 197 -6.09 -1.66 9.54
N ALA A 198 -4.91 -2.28 9.41
CA ALA A 198 -4.02 -2.53 10.52
C ALA A 198 -3.44 -1.24 11.14
N VAL A 199 -3.07 -0.27 10.31
CA VAL A 199 -2.57 1.03 10.78
C VAL A 199 -3.69 1.85 11.40
N ALA A 200 -4.89 1.86 10.79
CA ALA A 200 -6.04 2.59 11.31
C ALA A 200 -6.48 2.11 12.70
N GLN A 201 -6.48 0.80 12.95
CA GLN A 201 -6.75 0.27 14.29
C GLN A 201 -5.78 0.80 15.34
N LYS A 202 -4.51 1.00 14.98
CA LYS A 202 -3.47 1.46 15.90
C LYS A 202 -3.50 2.98 16.09
N LEU A 203 -3.82 3.76 15.05
CA LEU A 203 -3.63 5.22 15.05
C LEU A 203 -4.91 6.05 14.98
N CYS A 204 -5.96 5.55 14.33
CA CYS A 204 -7.22 6.26 14.12
C CYS A 204 -8.44 5.32 14.16
N PRO A 205 -8.71 4.66 15.30
CA PRO A 205 -9.79 3.67 15.39
C PRO A 205 -11.19 4.25 15.16
N SER A 206 -11.39 5.55 15.43
CA SER A 206 -12.63 6.26 15.12
C SER A 206 -12.97 6.24 13.62
N LEU A 207 -11.95 6.30 12.75
CA LEU A 207 -12.14 6.22 11.30
C LEU A 207 -12.80 4.90 10.90
N LEU A 208 -12.40 3.78 11.52
CA LEU A 208 -12.98 2.46 11.27
C LEU A 208 -14.37 2.29 11.89
N GLN A 209 -14.66 3.00 13.00
CA GLN A 209 -16.00 3.00 13.60
C GLN A 209 -17.01 3.67 12.68
N THR A 210 -16.66 4.80 12.07
CA THR A 210 -17.50 5.48 11.08
C THR A 210 -17.79 4.59 9.87
N LEU A 211 -16.81 3.79 9.42
CA LEU A 211 -17.04 2.82 8.34
C LEU A 211 -18.02 1.70 8.72
N SER A 212 -18.05 1.30 10.00
CA SER A 212 -18.89 0.22 10.50
C SER A 212 -20.34 0.63 10.76
N SER A 213 -20.61 1.93 10.94
CA SER A 213 -21.93 2.46 11.26
C SER A 213 -22.79 2.77 10.03
N GLY A 214 -22.25 2.60 8.81
CA GLY A 214 -22.88 3.07 7.57
C GLY A 214 -22.79 4.59 7.50
N GLY A 215 -22.15 5.11 6.45
CA GLY A 215 -21.88 6.54 6.31
C GLY A 215 -23.15 7.39 6.33
N GLU A 216 -23.52 7.91 7.50
CA GLU A 216 -24.16 9.20 7.59
C GLU A 216 -23.05 10.23 7.39
N LYS A 217 -23.05 10.86 6.22
CA LYS A 217 -22.35 12.12 6.04
C LYS A 217 -22.86 13.05 7.14
N ALA A 218 -21.97 13.47 8.04
CA ALA A 218 -22.22 14.70 8.76
C ALA A 218 -22.28 15.80 7.70
N ASP A 219 -23.47 16.28 7.42
CA ASP A 219 -23.67 17.54 6.71
C ASP A 219 -22.92 18.61 7.52
N ASP A 220 -21.90 19.21 6.90
CA ASP A 220 -21.36 20.48 7.37
C ASP A 220 -22.53 21.48 7.33
N GLU A 221 -23.08 21.81 8.51
CA GLU A 221 -24.00 22.93 8.66
C GLU A 221 -23.30 24.19 8.14
N ALA A 222 -23.81 24.67 7.02
CA ALA A 222 -23.48 25.97 6.46
C ALA A 222 -23.79 27.05 7.50
N ASP A 223 -22.78 27.89 7.73
CA ASP A 223 -22.84 29.18 8.40
C ASP A 223 -23.98 30.03 7.80
N GLU A 224 -25.15 30.03 8.46
CA GLU A 224 -26.24 30.94 8.13
C GLU A 224 -25.96 32.32 8.72
N ASP A 225 -25.66 33.24 7.79
CA ASP A 225 -25.66 34.69 7.92
C ASP A 225 -26.90 35.19 8.68
N VAL A 226 -26.70 35.64 9.92
CA VAL A 226 -27.68 36.45 10.66
C VAL A 226 -27.10 37.84 10.90
N ARG A 227 -27.30 38.74 9.94
CA ARG A 227 -27.52 40.16 10.26
C ARG A 227 -28.96 40.35 10.71
N PRO A 228 -29.20 41.20 11.73
CA PRO A 228 -30.06 42.33 11.41
C PRO A 228 -29.77 43.64 12.14
N THR A 229 -29.83 44.69 11.32
CA THR A 229 -30.48 46.00 11.55
C THR A 229 -29.89 47.05 12.51
N LYS A 230 -29.53 48.16 11.85
CA LYS A 230 -29.44 49.54 12.34
C LYS A 230 -30.51 49.90 13.38
N LYS A 231 -30.09 50.56 14.46
CA LYS A 231 -30.89 51.56 15.18
C LYS A 231 -30.12 52.87 15.28
N TRP A 232 -30.61 53.86 14.57
CA TRP A 232 -30.29 55.27 14.76
C TRP A 232 -31.04 55.77 15.99
N LYS A 233 -30.37 56.47 16.92
CA LYS A 233 -31.01 57.51 17.74
C LYS A 233 -30.01 58.63 18.02
N ALA A 234 -30.47 59.83 17.68
CA ALA A 234 -29.85 61.11 17.96
C ALA A 234 -30.16 61.57 19.40
N ARG A 235 -29.15 62.10 20.09
CA ARG A 235 -29.13 63.46 20.65
C ARG A 235 -27.75 63.77 21.20
#